data_AF-A0A2T2NST6-F1
#
_entry.id   AF-A0A2T2NST6-F1
#
_cell.length_a   1.000
_cell.length_b   1.000
_cell.length_c   1.000
_cell.angle_alpha   90.00
_cell.angle_beta   90.00
_cell.angle_gamma   90.00
#
_symmetry.space_group_name_H-M   'P 1'
#
loop_
_entity.id
_entity.type
_entity.pdbx_description
1 polymer ?
#
loop_
_entity_poly.entity_id
_entity_poly.type
_entity_poly.pdbx_seq_one_letter_code
_entity_poly.pdbx_strand_id
1 'polypeptide(L)'
;MAAAAGAPPPPPPPPPPPPPPPGREIRSLPAELILEIIQYLQVKDYANFAVVLWPFLQIHGLVPSLTIDNYRSIMRAHAKSQSVVKKPPCDTLPTELNEAIMNYTAPSDRMAFLLA
;
A
#
# COMPACT_ATOMS: atom_id res chain seq x y z
N MET A 1 52.50 -53.31 6.71
CA MET A 1 51.04 -53.37 6.50
C MET A 1 50.42 -52.22 7.27
N ALA A 2 49.91 -51.18 6.60
CA ALA A 2 49.40 -49.97 7.25
C ALA A 2 47.86 -49.94 7.18
N ALA A 3 47.22 -49.83 8.33
CA ALA A 3 45.77 -49.77 8.46
C ALA A 3 45.26 -48.36 8.16
N ALA A 4 44.43 -48.23 7.12
CA ALA A 4 43.70 -47.00 6.83
C ALA A 4 42.56 -46.86 7.84
N ALA A 5 42.72 -45.95 8.80
CA ALA A 5 41.67 -45.58 9.73
C ALA A 5 40.51 -44.94 8.95
N GLY A 6 39.36 -45.61 8.93
CA GLY A 6 38.14 -45.11 8.31
C GLY A 6 37.67 -43.83 9.01
N ALA A 7 37.60 -42.74 8.27
CA ALA A 7 36.99 -41.51 8.74
C ALA A 7 35.51 -41.75 9.12
N PRO A 8 34.99 -41.13 10.20
CA PRO A 8 33.60 -41.27 10.56
C PRO A 8 32.68 -40.75 9.43
N PRO A 9 31.50 -41.36 9.22
CA PRO A 9 30.57 -40.91 8.20
C PRO A 9 30.13 -39.46 8.46
N PRO A 10 29.86 -38.68 7.40
CA PRO A 10 29.39 -37.30 7.56
C PRO A 10 28.04 -37.28 8.30
N PRO A 11 27.77 -36.21 9.09
CA PRO A 11 26.49 -36.06 9.75
C PRO A 11 25.35 -35.97 8.73
N PRO A 12 24.13 -36.42 9.10
CA PRO A 12 22.97 -36.29 8.22
C PRO A 12 22.63 -34.82 7.95
N PRO A 13 22.05 -34.51 6.79
CA PRO A 13 21.63 -33.14 6.46
C PRO A 13 20.56 -32.65 7.45
N PRO A 14 20.51 -31.34 7.75
CA PRO A 14 19.47 -30.78 8.59
C PRO A 14 18.08 -30.96 7.94
N PRO A 15 17.00 -31.06 8.76
CA PRO A 15 15.64 -31.13 8.24
C PRO A 15 15.26 -29.84 7.47
N PRO A 16 14.35 -29.93 6.48
CA PRO A 16 13.86 -28.76 5.77
C PRO A 16 13.13 -27.79 6.72
N PRO A 17 13.19 -26.47 6.47
CA PRO A 17 12.46 -25.49 7.28
C PRO A 17 10.94 -25.72 7.18
N PRO A 18 10.19 -25.41 8.24
CA PRO A 18 8.73 -25.50 8.23
C PRO A 18 8.13 -24.52 7.19
N PRO A 19 6.97 -24.86 6.59
CA PRO A 19 6.28 -23.96 5.67
C PRO A 19 5.89 -22.65 6.39
N PRO A 20 5.93 -21.50 5.68
CA PRO A 20 5.54 -20.23 6.26
C PRO A 20 4.07 -20.26 6.72
N PRO A 21 3.71 -19.53 7.79
CA PRO A 21 2.33 -19.46 8.27
C PRO A 21 1.40 -18.90 7.17
N PRO A 22 0.27 -19.54 6.87
CA PRO A 22 -0.72 -18.98 5.97
C PRO A 22 -1.34 -17.71 6.59
N GLY A 23 -1.36 -16.60 5.83
CA GLY A 23 -2.15 -15.41 6.19
C GLY A 23 -1.38 -14.16 6.65
N ARG A 24 -0.06 -14.08 6.51
CA ARG A 24 0.73 -12.86 6.83
C ARG A 24 1.10 -12.00 5.62
N GLU A 25 0.46 -12.19 4.48
CA GLU A 25 0.78 -11.41 3.29
C GLU A 25 -0.02 -10.12 3.26
N ILE A 26 0.61 -8.98 2.97
CA ILE A 26 -0.09 -7.70 2.75
C ILE A 26 -1.20 -7.82 1.69
N ARG A 27 -1.06 -8.78 0.77
CA ARG A 27 -2.04 -9.11 -0.27
C ARG A 27 -3.31 -9.78 0.24
N SER A 28 -3.37 -10.23 1.49
CA SER A 28 -4.61 -10.75 2.09
C SER A 28 -5.48 -9.65 2.70
N LEU A 29 -4.98 -8.40 2.76
CA LEU A 29 -5.74 -7.27 3.28
C LEU A 29 -6.81 -6.81 2.28
N PRO A 30 -7.97 -6.35 2.77
CA PRO A 30 -8.92 -5.57 1.98
C PRO A 30 -8.23 -4.40 1.28
N ALA A 31 -8.69 -4.10 0.07
CA ALA A 31 -8.05 -3.07 -0.74
C ALA A 31 -8.19 -1.66 -0.13
N GLU A 32 -9.25 -1.43 0.65
CA GLU A 32 -9.49 -0.21 1.41
C GLU A 32 -8.36 0.06 2.41
N LEU A 33 -7.92 -0.97 3.15
CA LEU A 33 -6.83 -0.85 4.10
C LEU A 33 -5.48 -0.62 3.41
N ILE A 34 -5.28 -1.20 2.23
CA ILE A 34 -4.08 -0.98 1.44
C ILE A 34 -4.02 0.48 0.94
N LEU A 35 -5.15 1.03 0.49
CA LEU A 35 -5.25 2.43 0.08
C LEU A 35 -5.07 3.38 1.27
N GLU A 36 -5.55 3.00 2.46
CA GLU A 36 -5.31 3.77 3.68
C GLU A 36 -3.82 3.79 4.06
N ILE A 37 -3.13 2.64 4.02
CA ILE A 37 -1.67 2.57 4.24
C ILE A 37 -0.92 3.49 3.27
N ILE A 38 -1.34 3.52 2.00
CA ILE A 38 -0.75 4.37 0.96
C ILE A 38 -0.81 5.86 1.33
N GLN A 39 -1.87 6.33 2.02
CA GLN A 39 -2.00 7.72 2.44
C GLN A 39 -0.96 8.12 3.50
N TYR A 40 -0.47 7.17 4.28
CA TYR A 40 0.54 7.41 5.32
C TYR A 40 1.98 7.18 4.82
N LEU A 41 2.18 6.73 3.58
CA LEU A 41 3.52 6.52 3.03
C LEU A 41 4.19 7.84 2.65
N GLN A 42 5.50 7.93 2.92
CA GLN A 42 6.32 9.01 2.38
C GLN A 42 6.41 8.89 0.86
N VAL A 43 6.48 10.02 0.15
CA VAL A 43 6.49 10.09 -1.32
C VAL A 43 7.56 9.18 -1.95
N LYS A 44 8.73 9.06 -1.31
CA LYS A 44 9.84 8.19 -1.73
C LYS A 44 9.50 6.70 -1.66
N ASP A 45 8.66 6.30 -0.71
CA ASP A 45 8.31 4.91 -0.45
C ASP A 45 7.03 4.53 -1.23
N TYR A 46 6.17 5.52 -1.50
CA TYR A 46 4.93 5.37 -2.25
C TYR A 46 5.16 4.71 -3.61
N ALA A 47 6.13 5.20 -4.39
CA ALA A 47 6.37 4.70 -5.74
C ALA A 47 6.79 3.22 -5.72
N ASN A 48 7.68 2.85 -4.81
CA ASN A 48 8.13 1.47 -4.64
C ASN A 48 6.97 0.56 -4.18
N PHE A 49 6.17 1.04 -3.23
CA PHE A 49 5.04 0.29 -2.70
C PHE A 49 3.93 0.10 -3.75
N ALA A 50 3.61 1.14 -4.53
CA ALA A 50 2.63 1.09 -5.60
C ALA A 50 3.02 0.10 -6.70
N VAL A 51 4.30 0.02 -7.06
CA VAL A 51 4.80 -0.95 -8.04
C VAL A 51 4.66 -2.39 -7.53
N VAL A 52 4.98 -2.64 -6.26
CA VAL A 52 4.87 -3.98 -5.64
C VAL A 52 3.41 -4.46 -5.56
N LEU A 53 2.48 -3.53 -5.33
CA LEU A 53 1.05 -3.83 -5.21
C LEU A 53 0.27 -3.72 -6.52
N TRP A 54 0.89 -3.24 -7.60
CA TRP A 54 0.21 -3.06 -8.88
C TRP A 54 -0.55 -4.30 -9.37
N PRO A 55 0.04 -5.53 -9.36
CA PRO A 55 -0.68 -6.72 -9.82
C PRO A 55 -1.90 -7.04 -8.96
N PHE A 56 -1.84 -6.75 -7.65
CA PHE A 56 -2.94 -6.95 -6.72
C PHE A 56 -4.08 -5.96 -7.00
N LEU A 57 -3.75 -4.67 -7.10
CA LEU A 57 -4.74 -3.62 -7.40
C LEU A 57 -5.41 -3.83 -8.77
N GLN A 58 -4.69 -4.42 -9.73
CA GLN A 58 -5.22 -4.79 -11.04
C GLN A 58 -6.26 -5.92 -10.95
N ILE A 59 -6.03 -6.95 -10.12
CA ILE A 59 -6.99 -8.04 -9.91
C ILE A 59 -8.30 -7.51 -9.32
N HIS A 60 -8.21 -6.51 -8.45
CA HIS A 60 -9.37 -5.85 -7.85
C HIS A 60 -10.00 -4.76 -8.74
N GLY A 61 -9.48 -4.52 -9.95
CA GLY A 61 -10.02 -3.52 -10.88
C GLY A 61 -9.83 -2.07 -10.44
N LEU A 62 -8.99 -1.82 -9.43
CA LEU A 62 -8.75 -0.48 -8.87
C LEU A 62 -7.75 0.32 -9.70
N VAL A 63 -6.92 -0.37 -10.47
CA VAL A 63 -5.87 0.24 -11.29
C VAL A 63 -5.90 -0.37 -12.69
N PRO A 64 -5.82 0.45 -13.75
CA PRO A 64 -5.77 -0.07 -15.12
C PRO A 64 -4.51 -0.90 -15.34
N SER A 65 -4.55 -1.86 -16.27
CA SER A 65 -3.35 -2.60 -16.67
C SER A 65 -2.24 -1.64 -17.08
N LEU A 66 -1.00 -1.88 -16.64
CA LEU A 66 0.17 -1.02 -16.93
C LEU A 66 0.61 -1.20 -18.39
N THR A 67 -0.24 -0.82 -19.34
CA THR A 67 0.12 -0.73 -20.76
C THR A 67 0.79 0.62 -21.02
N ILE A 68 1.63 0.69 -22.06
CA ILE A 68 2.31 1.93 -22.48
C ILE A 68 1.29 3.05 -22.71
N ASP A 69 0.14 2.73 -23.30
CA ASP A 69 -0.93 3.69 -23.57
C ASP A 69 -1.59 4.21 -22.29
N ASN A 70 -1.86 3.33 -21.32
CA ASN A 70 -2.41 3.72 -20.03
C ASN A 70 -1.41 4.57 -19.24
N TYR A 71 -0.12 4.20 -19.24
CA TYR A 71 0.93 5.00 -18.62
C TYR A 71 1.01 6.40 -19.26
N ARG A 72 1.02 6.49 -20.58
CA ARG A 72 1.01 7.77 -21.30
C ARG A 72 -0.26 8.59 -21.06
N SER A 73 -1.41 7.94 -20.87
CA SER A 73 -2.67 8.60 -20.56
C SER A 73 -2.66 9.18 -19.15
N ILE A 74 -2.21 8.39 -18.17
CA ILE A 74 -2.07 8.79 -16.76
C ILE A 74 -1.06 9.93 -16.62
N MET A 75 0.11 9.82 -17.25
CA MET A 75 1.11 10.90 -17.22
C MET A 75 0.61 12.19 -17.86
N ARG A 76 -0.17 12.10 -18.95
CA ARG A 76 -0.83 13.27 -19.56
C ARG A 76 -1.89 13.87 -18.64
N ALA A 77 -2.71 13.05 -17.98
CA ALA A 77 -3.69 13.50 -17.01
C ALA A 77 -3.02 14.18 -15.81
N HIS A 78 -1.94 13.60 -15.28
CA HIS A 78 -1.20 14.15 -14.16
C HIS A 78 -0.52 15.47 -14.50
N ALA A 79 0.08 15.59 -15.69
CA ALA A 79 0.63 16.86 -16.18
C ALA A 79 -0.44 17.94 -16.34
N LYS A 80 -1.68 17.56 -16.65
CA LYS A 80 -2.83 18.47 -16.76
C LYS A 80 -3.41 18.86 -15.39
N SER A 81 -3.39 17.96 -14.42
CA SER A 81 -3.81 18.26 -13.04
C SER A 81 -2.76 19.09 -12.29
N GLN A 82 -1.47 18.92 -12.57
CA GLN A 82 -0.41 19.69 -11.92
C GLN A 82 -0.34 21.16 -12.37
N SER A 83 -0.87 21.51 -13.55
CA SER A 83 -1.00 22.91 -13.98
C SER A 83 -2.23 23.62 -13.39
N VAL A 84 -3.10 22.88 -12.69
CA VAL A 84 -4.21 23.42 -11.88
C VAL A 84 -3.93 23.22 -10.40
N VAL A 85 -2.67 23.40 -9.97
CA VAL A 85 -2.41 23.70 -8.55
C VAL A 85 -2.67 25.19 -8.32
N LYS A 86 -3.95 25.58 -8.43
CA LYS A 86 -4.48 26.47 -7.40
C LYS A 86 -4.63 25.57 -6.20
N LYS A 87 -3.99 25.93 -5.08
CA LYS A 87 -4.24 25.38 -3.75
C LYS A 87 -5.71 24.92 -3.68
N PRO A 88 -6.02 23.63 -3.42
CA PRO A 88 -7.41 23.28 -3.18
C PRO A 88 -7.87 24.19 -2.04
N PRO A 89 -9.01 24.90 -2.15
CA PRO A 89 -9.65 25.36 -0.94
C PRO A 89 -9.93 24.10 -0.14
N CYS A 90 -9.26 23.93 1.00
CA CYS A 90 -9.56 22.88 1.98
C CYS A 90 -10.96 23.08 2.61
N ASP A 91 -11.84 23.86 1.98
CA ASP A 91 -12.93 24.55 2.68
C ASP A 91 -14.31 24.06 2.24
N THR A 92 -14.42 22.95 1.50
CA THR A 92 -15.76 22.41 1.20
C THR A 92 -15.74 20.89 1.07
N LEU A 93 -15.74 20.23 2.23
CA LEU A 93 -16.15 18.83 2.31
C LEU A 93 -17.64 18.73 1.89
N PRO A 94 -18.04 17.65 1.19
CA PRO A 94 -19.44 17.39 0.92
C PRO A 94 -20.25 17.42 2.22
N THR A 95 -21.43 18.05 2.22
CA THR A 95 -22.22 18.28 3.43
C THR A 95 -22.49 16.99 4.22
N GLU A 96 -22.70 15.86 3.52
CA GLU A 96 -22.91 14.56 4.16
C GLU A 96 -21.68 14.06 4.93
N LEU A 97 -20.48 14.31 4.39
CA LEU A 97 -19.23 13.92 5.04
C LEU A 97 -18.95 14.82 6.24
N ASN A 98 -19.29 16.11 6.14
CA ASN A 98 -19.21 17.04 7.26
C ASN A 98 -20.16 16.63 8.40
N GLU A 99 -21.40 16.25 8.08
CA GLU A 99 -22.37 15.79 9.08
C GLU A 99 -21.92 14.49 9.77
N ALA A 100 -21.35 13.55 9.01
CA ALA A 100 -20.77 12.34 9.57
C ALA A 100 -19.61 12.68 10.54
N ILE A 101 -18.68 13.55 10.14
CA ILE A 101 -17.55 13.96 10.99
C ILE A 101 -18.06 14.65 12.26
N MET A 102 -19.05 15.54 12.14
CA MET A 102 -19.65 16.25 13.28
C MET A 102 -20.37 15.30 14.23
N ASN A 103 -20.98 14.22 13.75
CA ASN A 103 -21.63 13.23 14.60
C ASN A 103 -20.64 12.35 15.38
N TYR A 104 -19.47 12.04 14.80
CA TYR A 104 -18.47 11.17 15.41
C TYR A 104 -17.41 11.89 16.25
N THR A 105 -17.28 13.22 16.11
CA THR A 105 -16.28 14.01 16.86
C THR A 105 -16.81 14.51 18.19
N ALA A 106 -15.91 14.58 19.17
CA ALA A 106 -16.18 15.15 20.49
C ALA A 106 -16.54 16.65 20.35
N PRO A 107 -17.36 17.21 21.27
CA PRO A 107 -17.80 18.61 21.18
C PRO A 107 -16.66 19.63 21.09
N SER A 108 -15.49 19.35 21.68
CA SER A 108 -14.29 20.19 21.58
C SER A 108 -13.73 20.26 20.16
N ASP A 109 -13.77 19.14 19.46
CA ASP A 109 -13.12 18.97 18.15
C ASP A 109 -14.01 19.51 17.03
N ARG A 110 -15.34 19.53 17.25
CA ARG A 110 -16.31 20.22 16.38
C ARG A 110 -16.01 21.72 16.27
N MET A 111 -15.63 22.34 17.37
CA MET A 111 -15.31 23.78 17.39
C MET A 111 -13.99 24.07 16.68
N ALA A 112 -13.00 23.19 16.81
CA ALA A 112 -11.74 23.30 16.06
C ALA A 112 -11.98 23.14 14.54
N PHE A 113 -12.90 22.26 14.14
CA PHE A 113 -13.26 22.02 12.75
C PHE A 113 -14.06 23.17 12.12
N LEU A 114 -14.90 23.87 12.89
CA LEU A 114 -15.67 25.04 12.41
C LEU A 114 -14.86 26.34 12.33
N LEU A 115 -13.69 26.40 12.99
CA LEU A 115 -12.87 27.61 13.11
C LEU A 115 -11.55 27.54 12.30
N ALA A 116 -11.31 26.42 11.61
CA ALA A 116 -10.17 26.22 10.71
C ALA A 116 -10.49 26.76 9.31
#